data_AF-D6PRL9-F1
#
_entry.id   AF-D6PRL9-F1
#
_cell.length_a   1.000
_cell.length_b   1.000
_cell.length_c   1.000
_cell.angle_alpha   90.00
_cell.angle_beta   90.00
_cell.angle_gamma   90.00
#
_symmetry.space_group_name_H-M   'P 1'
#
loop_
_entity.id
_entity.type
_entity.pdbx_description
1 polymer ?
#
loop_
_entity_poly.entity_id
_entity_poly.type
_entity_poly.pdbx_seq_one_letter_code
_entity_poly.pdbx_strand_id
1 'polypeptide(L)'
;LAGKPVVTATQMLESMIKSPRPTRAEATDVANAVLDGTDCVMLSGESAAGAYPEIAVKVMAKICIEAESSLDYNTIFKEMIRATPLPMSPLESLASSAVRTANKARAKLIIVLTRGGSTANLVAKYRPAVPILSVVVPVMTTDSFDWACSDESPARHSLIYRGLIPMLAEGSAKATD
;
A
#
# COMPACT_ATOMS: atom_id res chain seq x y z
N LEU A 1 -8.21 9.77 -11.63
CA LEU A 1 -7.98 8.41 -11.08
C LEU A 1 -8.76 8.21 -9.79
N ALA A 2 -9.39 7.03 -9.61
CA ALA A 2 -10.35 6.78 -8.53
C ALA A 2 -9.73 6.50 -7.14
N GLY A 3 -8.41 6.28 -7.05
CA GLY A 3 -7.75 5.94 -5.78
C GLY A 3 -8.17 4.60 -5.19
N LYS A 4 -8.68 3.69 -6.03
CA LYS A 4 -9.01 2.32 -5.66
C LYS A 4 -7.82 1.40 -5.96
N PRO A 5 -7.55 0.40 -5.11
CA PRO A 5 -6.43 -0.50 -5.31
C PRO A 5 -6.65 -1.36 -6.54
N VAL A 6 -5.58 -1.63 -7.27
CA VAL A 6 -5.58 -2.55 -8.42
C VAL A 6 -4.59 -3.69 -8.18
N VAL A 7 -5.02 -4.91 -8.50
CA VAL A 7 -4.20 -6.11 -8.35
C VAL A 7 -3.92 -6.66 -9.75
N THR A 8 -2.65 -6.77 -10.11
CA THR A 8 -2.23 -7.50 -11.31
C THR A 8 -2.02 -8.96 -10.93
N ALA A 9 -2.68 -9.85 -11.67
CA ALA A 9 -2.81 -11.24 -11.28
C ALA A 9 -2.67 -12.18 -12.48
N THR A 10 -2.29 -13.43 -12.16
CA THR A 10 -2.13 -14.61 -13.04
C THR A 10 -0.82 -14.63 -13.85
N GLN A 11 -0.22 -15.83 -13.93
CA GLN A 11 0.94 -16.17 -14.77
C GLN A 11 2.16 -15.24 -14.67
N MET A 12 2.34 -14.56 -13.55
CA MET A 12 3.41 -13.57 -13.42
C MET A 12 4.79 -14.22 -13.28
N LEU A 13 4.88 -15.37 -12.60
CA LEU A 13 6.12 -16.16 -12.47
C LEU A 13 5.87 -17.66 -12.76
N GLU A 14 5.00 -17.99 -13.71
CA GLU A 14 4.49 -19.35 -13.97
C GLU A 14 5.59 -20.43 -14.08
N SER A 15 6.70 -20.12 -14.76
CA SER A 15 7.82 -21.05 -14.90
C SER A 15 8.42 -21.47 -13.56
N MET A 16 8.25 -20.65 -12.51
CA MET A 16 8.73 -20.93 -11.17
C MET A 16 7.97 -22.05 -10.44
N ILE A 17 6.86 -22.55 -11.01
CA ILE A 17 6.24 -23.79 -10.54
C ILE A 17 7.22 -24.96 -10.66
N LYS A 18 8.05 -24.98 -11.71
CA LYS A 18 8.98 -26.09 -12.02
C LYS A 18 10.45 -25.68 -12.01
N SER A 19 10.75 -24.39 -12.01
CA SER A 19 12.11 -23.83 -12.07
C SER A 19 12.41 -22.94 -10.87
N PRO A 20 13.64 -22.94 -10.32
CA PRO A 20 14.01 -22.02 -9.23
C PRO A 20 14.23 -20.57 -9.70
N ARG A 21 14.15 -20.30 -11.01
CA ARG A 21 14.33 -18.97 -11.60
C ARG A 21 13.26 -18.68 -12.65
N PRO A 22 12.74 -17.44 -12.70
CA PRO A 22 11.79 -17.05 -13.72
C PRO A 22 12.49 -16.81 -15.06
N THR A 23 11.71 -16.72 -16.11
CA THR A 23 12.17 -16.24 -17.41
C THR A 23 12.39 -14.73 -17.39
N ARG A 24 13.13 -14.20 -18.37
CA ARG A 24 13.27 -12.74 -18.54
C ARG A 24 11.93 -12.07 -18.84
N ALA A 25 11.04 -12.75 -19.57
CA ALA A 25 9.73 -12.22 -19.90
C ALA A 25 8.87 -12.04 -18.65
N GLU A 26 8.79 -13.07 -17.79
CA GLU A 26 8.07 -13.01 -16.50
C GLU A 26 8.60 -11.90 -15.59
N ALA A 27 9.93 -11.78 -15.45
CA ALA A 27 10.50 -10.71 -14.65
C ALA A 27 10.18 -9.31 -15.20
N THR A 28 10.13 -9.16 -16.52
CA THR A 28 9.78 -7.90 -17.18
C THR A 28 8.29 -7.59 -17.03
N ASP A 29 7.43 -8.60 -17.09
CA ASP A 29 5.98 -8.44 -16.92
C ASP A 29 5.63 -7.94 -15.51
N VAL A 30 6.24 -8.54 -14.49
CA VAL A 30 6.15 -8.07 -13.09
C VAL A 30 6.63 -6.62 -12.96
N ALA A 31 7.80 -6.30 -13.52
CA ALA A 31 8.35 -4.96 -13.43
C ALA A 31 7.42 -3.93 -14.09
N ASN A 32 6.93 -4.23 -15.29
CA ASN A 32 6.02 -3.35 -16.01
C ASN A 32 4.70 -3.15 -15.26
N ALA A 33 4.13 -4.19 -14.64
CA ALA A 33 2.93 -4.03 -13.81
C ALA A 33 3.15 -3.02 -12.66
N VAL A 34 4.33 -3.03 -12.04
CA VAL A 34 4.70 -2.07 -10.98
C VAL A 34 4.88 -0.65 -11.55
N LEU A 35 5.48 -0.53 -12.73
CA LEU A 35 5.68 0.74 -13.44
C LEU A 35 4.36 1.36 -13.92
N ASP A 36 3.43 0.54 -14.38
CA ASP A 36 2.06 0.91 -14.76
C ASP A 36 1.21 1.35 -13.55
N GLY A 37 1.74 1.15 -12.35
CA GLY A 37 1.17 1.69 -11.12
C GLY A 37 0.27 0.72 -10.37
N THR A 38 0.44 -0.59 -10.57
CA THR A 38 -0.30 -1.60 -9.78
C THR A 38 -0.07 -1.43 -8.28
N ASP A 39 -1.09 -1.72 -7.47
CA ASP A 39 -0.96 -1.70 -6.02
C ASP A 39 -0.41 -3.02 -5.47
N CYS A 40 -0.82 -4.13 -6.08
CA CYS A 40 -0.43 -5.47 -5.68
C CYS A 40 -0.13 -6.34 -6.91
N VAL A 41 0.84 -7.23 -6.73
CA VAL A 41 1.10 -8.36 -7.64
C VAL A 41 0.72 -9.65 -6.94
N MET A 42 0.18 -10.61 -7.67
CA MET A 42 -0.36 -11.84 -7.09
C MET A 42 0.30 -13.09 -7.68
N LEU A 43 0.81 -13.95 -6.80
CA LEU A 43 1.20 -15.31 -7.15
C LEU A 43 -0.01 -16.24 -7.01
N SER A 44 -0.15 -17.17 -7.95
CA SER A 44 -1.22 -18.16 -7.99
C SER A 44 -0.62 -19.55 -7.77
N GLY A 45 -0.51 -20.37 -8.83
CA GLY A 45 0.02 -21.74 -8.76
C GLY A 45 1.47 -21.80 -8.27
N GLU A 46 2.25 -20.74 -8.49
CA GLU A 46 3.64 -20.61 -8.06
C GLU A 46 3.79 -20.77 -6.53
N SER A 47 2.86 -20.19 -5.77
CA SER A 47 2.86 -20.23 -4.31
C SER A 47 1.98 -21.34 -3.74
N ALA A 48 0.87 -21.67 -4.40
CA ALA A 48 -0.10 -22.65 -3.92
C ALA A 48 0.36 -24.10 -4.08
N ALA A 49 1.02 -24.43 -5.21
CA ALA A 49 1.40 -25.81 -5.55
C ALA A 49 2.74 -25.91 -6.30
N GLY A 50 3.52 -24.82 -6.35
CA GLY A 50 4.83 -24.78 -7.01
C GLY A 50 5.92 -25.50 -6.21
N ALA A 51 6.97 -25.93 -6.89
CA ALA A 51 8.14 -26.54 -6.25
C ALA A 51 9.01 -25.54 -5.48
N TYR A 52 8.86 -24.23 -5.74
CA TYR A 52 9.71 -23.16 -5.19
C TYR A 52 8.91 -21.95 -4.63
N PRO A 53 7.92 -22.16 -3.74
CA PRO A 53 6.99 -21.09 -3.33
C PRO A 53 7.68 -19.94 -2.59
N GLU A 54 8.61 -20.25 -1.68
CA GLU A 54 9.38 -19.23 -0.94
C GLU A 54 10.28 -18.42 -1.88
N ILE A 55 10.92 -19.09 -2.85
CA ILE A 55 11.81 -18.43 -3.81
C ILE A 55 11.00 -17.53 -4.75
N ALA A 56 9.81 -17.97 -5.19
CA ALA A 56 8.91 -17.18 -6.01
C ALA A 56 8.53 -15.86 -5.32
N VAL A 57 8.14 -15.90 -4.04
CA VAL A 57 7.84 -14.68 -3.26
C VAL A 57 9.07 -13.76 -3.15
N LYS A 58 10.25 -14.32 -2.84
CA LYS A 58 11.48 -13.52 -2.73
C LYS A 58 11.89 -12.88 -4.05
N VAL A 59 11.72 -13.59 -5.17
CA VAL A 59 12.03 -13.08 -6.51
C VAL A 59 11.03 -12.00 -6.91
N MET A 60 9.74 -12.23 -6.70
CA MET A 60 8.68 -11.22 -6.91
C MET A 60 9.01 -9.94 -6.14
N ALA A 61 9.31 -10.03 -4.84
CA ALA A 61 9.66 -8.89 -4.01
C ALA A 61 10.89 -8.12 -4.53
N LYS A 62 11.94 -8.83 -4.98
CA LYS A 62 13.13 -8.22 -5.57
C LYS A 62 12.82 -7.45 -6.86
N ILE A 63 11.99 -8.02 -7.74
CA ILE A 63 11.60 -7.35 -8.98
C ILE A 63 10.78 -6.10 -8.67
N CYS A 64 9.84 -6.19 -7.71
CA CYS A 64 9.08 -5.02 -7.29
C CYS A 64 10.01 -3.91 -6.81
N ILE A 65 10.89 -4.18 -5.82
CA ILE A 65 11.83 -3.19 -5.26
C ILE A 65 12.67 -2.53 -6.36
N GLU A 66 13.19 -3.31 -7.31
CA GLU A 66 13.98 -2.78 -8.42
C GLU A 66 13.13 -1.86 -9.32
N ALA A 67 11.91 -2.29 -9.67
CA ALA A 67 10.99 -1.47 -10.47
C ALA A 67 10.61 -0.16 -9.74
N GLU A 68 10.34 -0.21 -8.43
CA GLU A 68 10.03 0.99 -7.63
C GLU A 68 11.19 1.99 -7.61
N SER A 69 12.43 1.50 -7.62
CA SER A 69 13.63 2.35 -7.60
C SER A 69 13.78 3.22 -8.86
N SER A 70 13.14 2.81 -9.96
CA SER A 70 13.20 3.51 -11.25
C SER A 70 12.08 4.55 -11.44
N LEU A 71 11.14 4.67 -10.50
CA LEU A 71 10.00 5.58 -10.60
C LEU A 71 10.38 7.03 -10.27
N ASP A 72 9.95 7.96 -11.13
CA ASP A 72 9.94 9.39 -10.81
C ASP A 72 8.67 9.78 -10.04
N TYR A 73 8.72 9.57 -8.72
CA TYR A 73 7.63 9.91 -7.79
C TYR A 73 7.19 11.38 -7.86
N ASN A 74 8.06 12.32 -8.25
CA ASN A 74 7.67 13.73 -8.37
C ASN A 74 6.77 13.96 -9.58
N THR A 75 7.08 13.29 -10.70
CA THR A 75 6.27 13.36 -11.91
C THR A 75 4.93 12.65 -11.69
N ILE A 76 4.95 11.45 -11.11
CA ILE A 76 3.73 10.70 -10.75
C ILE A 76 2.82 11.55 -9.85
N PHE A 77 3.37 12.17 -8.80
CA PHE A 77 2.59 13.05 -7.91
C PHE A 77 1.92 14.20 -8.66
N LYS A 78 2.64 14.88 -9.56
CA LYS A 78 2.08 16.00 -10.34
C LYS A 78 0.96 15.54 -11.27
N GLU A 79 1.10 14.37 -11.88
CA GLU A 79 0.07 13.77 -12.73
C GLU A 79 -1.18 13.41 -11.91
N MET A 80 -1.01 12.81 -10.73
CA MET A 80 -2.10 12.49 -9.81
C MET A 80 -2.88 13.76 -9.39
N ILE A 81 -2.17 14.86 -9.11
CA ILE A 81 -2.80 16.15 -8.78
C ILE A 81 -3.59 16.70 -9.97
N ARG A 82 -3.00 16.70 -11.18
CA ARG A 82 -3.68 17.17 -12.40
C ARG A 82 -4.92 16.35 -12.73
N ALA A 83 -4.90 15.06 -12.47
CA ALA A 83 -6.01 14.14 -12.73
C ALA A 83 -7.09 14.13 -11.62
N THR A 84 -6.93 14.93 -10.56
CA THR A 84 -7.90 15.01 -9.45
C THR A 84 -8.88 16.17 -9.68
N PRO A 85 -10.20 15.94 -9.65
CA PRO A 85 -11.20 17.01 -9.80
C PRO A 85 -11.12 18.08 -8.70
N LEU A 86 -11.47 19.31 -9.05
CA LEU A 86 -11.62 20.43 -8.11
C LEU A 86 -13.11 20.83 -8.01
N PRO A 87 -13.59 21.24 -6.82
CA PRO A 87 -12.88 21.30 -5.54
C PRO A 87 -12.65 19.91 -4.92
N MET A 88 -11.52 19.74 -4.24
CA MET A 88 -11.23 18.53 -3.47
C MET A 88 -11.98 18.52 -2.14
N SER A 89 -12.26 17.34 -1.61
CA SER A 89 -12.73 17.21 -0.22
C SER A 89 -11.65 17.67 0.78
N PRO A 90 -12.01 18.04 2.03
CA PRO A 90 -11.02 18.41 3.04
C PRO A 90 -9.98 17.33 3.31
N LEU A 91 -10.39 16.05 3.38
CA LEU A 91 -9.49 14.91 3.61
C LEU A 91 -8.52 14.70 2.43
N GLU A 92 -9.01 14.84 1.20
CA GLU A 92 -8.18 14.70 0.00
C GLU A 92 -7.20 15.88 -0.16
N SER A 93 -7.63 17.09 0.19
CA SER A 93 -6.78 18.28 0.25
C SER A 93 -5.67 18.13 1.30
N LEU A 94 -5.99 17.52 2.45
CA LEU A 94 -5.01 17.21 3.49
C LEU A 94 -4.02 16.14 3.02
N ALA A 95 -4.50 15.04 2.42
CA ALA A 95 -3.66 13.95 1.94
C ALA A 95 -2.66 14.40 0.86
N SER A 96 -3.13 15.14 -0.15
CA SER A 96 -2.26 15.71 -1.19
C SER A 96 -1.23 16.69 -0.63
N SER A 97 -1.63 17.51 0.34
CA SER A 97 -0.73 18.44 1.02
C SER A 97 0.32 17.73 1.87
N ALA A 98 -0.04 16.63 2.54
CA ALA A 98 0.88 15.82 3.32
C ALA A 98 1.98 15.21 2.43
N VAL A 99 1.62 14.62 1.28
CA VAL A 99 2.61 14.08 0.33
C VAL A 99 3.50 15.18 -0.24
N ARG A 100 2.93 16.34 -0.62
CA ARG A 100 3.70 17.49 -1.08
C ARG A 100 4.69 17.98 -0.02
N THR A 101 4.28 18.01 1.24
CA THR A 101 5.13 18.43 2.37
C THR A 101 6.23 17.43 2.62
N ALA A 102 5.93 16.13 2.60
CA ALA A 102 6.92 15.06 2.75
C ALA A 102 8.02 15.15 1.67
N ASN A 103 7.63 15.39 0.41
CA ASN A 103 8.57 15.55 -0.71
C ASN A 103 9.47 16.80 -0.51
N LYS A 104 8.88 17.95 -0.13
CA LYS A 104 9.64 19.19 0.10
C LYS A 104 10.58 19.11 1.30
N ALA A 105 10.10 18.51 2.40
CA ALA A 105 10.86 18.36 3.63
C ALA A 105 11.88 17.21 3.56
N ARG A 106 11.90 16.43 2.46
CA ARG A 106 12.70 15.20 2.33
C ARG A 106 12.48 14.25 3.51
N ALA A 107 11.22 14.11 3.92
CA ALA A 107 10.83 13.22 5.00
C ALA A 107 11.26 11.77 4.69
N LYS A 108 11.34 10.94 5.73
CA LYS A 108 11.66 9.50 5.58
C LYS A 108 10.45 8.59 5.76
N LEU A 109 9.36 9.12 6.30
CA LEU A 109 8.16 8.39 6.66
C LEU A 109 6.98 9.36 6.69
N ILE A 110 5.80 8.92 6.25
CA ILE A 110 4.53 9.60 6.55
C ILE A 110 3.78 8.74 7.56
N ILE A 111 3.34 9.33 8.66
CA ILE A 111 2.52 8.65 9.66
C ILE A 111 1.09 9.14 9.53
N VAL A 112 0.15 8.21 9.40
CA VAL A 112 -1.27 8.50 9.29
C VAL A 112 -2.01 7.80 10.43
N LEU A 113 -2.55 8.59 11.35
CA LEU A 113 -3.48 8.08 12.35
C LEU A 113 -4.86 7.96 11.70
N THR A 114 -5.44 6.77 11.74
CA THR A 114 -6.72 6.50 11.08
C THR A 114 -7.57 5.53 11.88
N ARG A 115 -8.89 5.68 11.81
CA ARG A 115 -9.85 4.73 12.41
C ARG A 115 -10.38 3.76 11.37
N GLY A 116 -10.72 4.26 10.18
CA GLY A 116 -11.32 3.48 9.10
C GLY A 116 -10.42 3.24 7.88
N GLY A 117 -9.13 3.59 7.94
CA GLY A 117 -8.17 3.41 6.83
C GLY A 117 -8.28 4.44 5.69
N SER A 118 -9.42 5.10 5.51
CA SER A 118 -9.69 6.01 4.36
C SER A 118 -8.65 7.12 4.17
N THR A 119 -8.19 7.76 5.24
CA THR A 119 -7.15 8.80 5.17
C THR A 119 -5.83 8.24 4.63
N ALA A 120 -5.41 7.05 5.10
CA ALA A 120 -4.18 6.41 4.65
C ALA A 120 -4.29 6.02 3.16
N ASN A 121 -5.44 5.52 2.72
CA ASN A 121 -5.72 5.21 1.33
C ASN A 121 -5.63 6.46 0.43
N LEU A 122 -6.13 7.60 0.89
CA LEU A 122 -5.99 8.87 0.18
C LEU A 122 -4.54 9.35 0.09
N VAL A 123 -3.72 9.13 1.12
CA VAL A 123 -2.28 9.42 1.04
C VAL A 123 -1.60 8.49 0.02
N ALA A 124 -1.90 7.19 0.06
CA ALA A 124 -1.35 6.19 -0.86
C ALA A 124 -1.73 6.46 -2.33
N LYS A 125 -2.93 7.01 -2.58
CA LYS A 125 -3.37 7.48 -3.91
C LYS A 125 -2.34 8.40 -4.56
N TYR A 126 -1.70 9.28 -3.80
CA TYR A 126 -0.75 10.26 -4.34
C TYR A 126 0.68 9.72 -4.50
N ARG A 127 0.90 8.40 -4.27
CA ARG A 127 2.16 7.69 -4.51
C ARG A 127 3.39 8.43 -3.92
N PRO A 128 3.47 8.64 -2.59
CA PRO A 128 4.68 9.19 -2.00
C PRO A 128 5.88 8.24 -2.21
N ALA A 129 7.09 8.81 -2.31
CA ALA A 129 8.34 8.04 -2.42
C ALA A 129 8.77 7.38 -1.10
N VAL A 130 8.08 7.70 -0.01
CA VAL A 130 8.38 7.23 1.35
C VAL A 130 7.29 6.29 1.83
N PRO A 131 7.61 5.33 2.71
CA PRO A 131 6.61 4.48 3.31
C PRO A 131 5.57 5.29 4.09
N ILE A 132 4.36 4.74 4.17
CA ILE A 132 3.25 5.33 4.92
C ILE A 132 2.91 4.38 6.07
N LEU A 133 3.24 4.76 7.30
CA LEU A 133 2.82 4.03 8.49
C LEU A 133 1.37 4.39 8.81
N SER A 134 0.46 3.45 8.58
CA SER A 134 -0.97 3.61 8.88
C SER A 134 -1.24 3.06 10.27
N VAL A 135 -1.36 3.95 11.25
CA VAL A 135 -1.66 3.57 12.64
C VAL A 135 -3.18 3.53 12.79
N VAL A 136 -3.70 2.31 12.92
CA VAL A 136 -5.12 2.06 13.14
C VAL A 136 -5.41 2.12 14.63
N VAL A 137 -6.15 3.14 15.04
CA VAL A 137 -6.52 3.36 16.44
C VAL A 137 -7.91 2.77 16.68
N PRO A 138 -8.03 1.64 17.40
CA PRO A 138 -9.32 1.07 17.70
C PRO A 138 -10.12 1.96 18.65
N VAL A 139 -11.43 1.89 18.50
CA VAL A 139 -12.38 2.63 19.32
C VAL A 139 -12.90 1.70 20.39
N MET A 140 -12.86 2.11 21.64
CA MET A 140 -13.57 1.40 22.70
C MET A 140 -15.08 1.63 22.52
N THR A 141 -15.81 0.55 22.29
CA THR A 141 -17.26 0.59 22.00
C THR A 141 -18.14 0.28 23.20
N THR A 142 -17.58 -0.12 24.34
CA THR A 142 -18.34 -0.52 25.54
C THR A 142 -17.92 0.26 26.78
N ASP A 143 -18.92 0.68 27.56
CA ASP A 143 -18.76 1.31 28.89
C ASP A 143 -18.90 0.28 30.04
N SER A 144 -18.86 -1.02 29.72
CA SER A 144 -18.95 -2.15 30.67
C SER A 144 -17.56 -2.64 31.12
N PHE A 145 -17.51 -3.42 32.21
CA PHE A 145 -16.29 -4.07 32.70
C PHE A 145 -15.66 -5.08 31.71
N ASP A 146 -16.36 -5.41 30.62
CA ASP A 146 -15.82 -6.15 29.48
C ASP A 146 -15.48 -5.16 28.34
N TRP A 147 -14.18 -4.99 28.09
CA TRP A 147 -13.66 -4.11 27.04
C TRP A 147 -13.59 -4.83 25.70
N ALA A 148 -14.17 -4.24 24.64
CA ALA A 148 -14.01 -4.70 23.26
C ALA A 148 -13.41 -3.56 22.42
N CYS A 149 -12.33 -3.87 21.69
CA CYS A 149 -11.76 -2.98 20.68
C CYS A 149 -12.54 -3.13 19.36
N SER A 150 -12.69 -2.04 18.61
CA SER A 150 -13.23 -2.10 17.24
C SER A 150 -12.39 -3.02 16.33
N ASP A 151 -13.01 -3.52 15.26
CA ASP A 151 -12.45 -4.47 14.29
C ASP A 151 -11.09 -4.05 13.72
N GLU A 152 -10.16 -4.99 13.63
CA GLU A 152 -8.83 -4.88 12.99
C GLU A 152 -8.92 -4.79 11.45
N SER A 153 -10.11 -4.99 10.86
CA SER A 153 -10.31 -4.96 9.41
C SER A 153 -9.74 -3.73 8.69
N PRO A 154 -9.74 -2.49 9.24
CA PRO A 154 -9.11 -1.36 8.56
C PRO A 154 -7.60 -1.53 8.36
N ALA A 155 -6.92 -2.18 9.32
CA ALA A 155 -5.49 -2.49 9.21
C ALA A 155 -5.26 -3.56 8.12
N ARG A 156 -6.05 -4.64 8.13
CA ARG A 156 -5.97 -5.70 7.11
C ARG A 156 -6.29 -5.19 5.69
N HIS A 157 -7.34 -4.38 5.55
CA HIS A 157 -7.73 -3.79 4.27
C HIS A 157 -6.71 -2.77 3.75
N SER A 158 -5.80 -2.25 4.59
CA SER A 158 -4.74 -1.35 4.14
C SER A 158 -3.64 -2.10 3.39
N LEU A 159 -3.50 -3.42 3.57
CA LEU A 159 -2.43 -4.23 2.95
C LEU A 159 -2.49 -4.27 1.42
N ILE A 160 -3.66 -3.99 0.82
CA ILE A 160 -3.83 -3.98 -0.64
C ILE A 160 -3.46 -2.65 -1.29
N TYR A 161 -3.09 -1.63 -0.51
CA TYR A 161 -2.67 -0.33 -1.02
C TYR A 161 -1.16 -0.21 -0.99
N ARG A 162 -0.58 0.23 -2.12
CA ARG A 162 0.86 0.36 -2.25
C ARG A 162 1.44 1.35 -1.23
N GLY A 163 2.53 0.93 -0.59
CA GLY A 163 3.30 1.77 0.34
C GLY A 163 2.69 1.92 1.74
N LEU A 164 1.50 1.38 2.00
CA LEU A 164 0.92 1.35 3.35
C LEU A 164 1.56 0.22 4.17
N ILE A 165 2.02 0.58 5.36
CA ILE A 165 2.47 -0.35 6.40
C ILE A 165 1.48 -0.18 7.56
N PRO A 166 0.47 -1.06 7.70
CA PRO A 166 -0.49 -0.96 8.78
C PRO A 166 0.14 -1.37 10.11
N MET A 167 -0.17 -0.60 11.15
CA MET A 167 0.17 -0.87 12.55
C MET A 167 -1.10 -0.75 13.39
N LEU A 168 -1.43 -1.78 14.16
CA LEU A 168 -2.51 -1.72 15.14
C LEU A 168 -1.97 -1.04 16.40
N ALA A 169 -2.58 0.07 16.82
CA ALA A 169 -2.28 0.66 18.11
C ALA A 169 -3.01 -0.12 19.22
N GLU A 170 -2.36 -0.31 20.36
CA GLU A 170 -3.05 -0.72 21.58
C GLU A 170 -4.08 0.37 21.93
N GLY A 171 -5.33 -0.04 22.17
CA GLY A 171 -6.42 0.89 22.44
C GLY A 171 -6.10 1.78 23.65
N SER A 172 -6.04 3.10 23.44
CA SER A 172 -5.99 4.05 24.55
C SER A 172 -7.39 4.17 25.14
N ALA A 173 -7.51 3.99 26.47
CA ALA A 173 -8.69 4.44 27.19
C ALA A 173 -8.94 5.92 26.84
N LYS A 174 -10.20 6.32 26.67
CA LYS A 174 -10.55 7.74 26.48
C LYS A 174 -9.91 8.52 27.63
N ALA A 175 -9.00 9.43 27.33
CA ALA A 175 -8.71 10.53 28.23
C ALA A 175 -9.99 11.39 28.25
N THR A 176 -10.80 11.23 29.29
CA THR A 176 -11.88 12.16 29.60
C THR A 176 -11.21 13.45 30.08
N ASP A 177 -11.35 14.53 29.31
CA ASP A 177 -11.15 15.90 29.80
C ASP A 177 -12.25 16.26 30.82
#